data_AF-A0A4S4FK99-F1
#
_entry.id   AF-A0A4S4FK99-F1
#
_cell.length_a   1.000
_cell.length_b   1.000
_cell.length_c   1.000
_cell.angle_alpha   90.00
_cell.angle_beta   90.00
_cell.angle_gamma   90.00
#
_symmetry.space_group_name_H-M   'P 1'
#
loop_
_entity.id
_entity.type
_entity.pdbx_description
1 polymer ?
#
loop_
_entity_poly.entity_id
_entity_poly.type
_entity_poly.pdbx_seq_one_letter_code
_entity_poly.pdbx_strand_id
1 'polypeptide(L)'
;MPEIRRDHSLWLTLVVCIVVVVGGGIGLLFPLAQVKNVELAAGLTNVATIGGIVSGLSLSGTAVLSLSGRYTLRILERYGSAIRFVLFGGFAVLVTASLLCAVSVMWADEQWPRYVLAFTVPLMLITLLATALLINSAFARERDGNNPKALAPSPYK
;
A
#
# COMPACT_ATOMS: atom_id res chain seq x y z
N MET A 1 -20.96 11.66 10.70
CA MET A 1 -21.13 11.36 9.25
C MET A 1 -21.78 9.99 9.16
N PRO A 2 -22.90 9.82 8.44
CA PRO A 2 -23.69 8.59 8.47
C PRO A 2 -22.95 7.43 7.80
N GLU A 3 -22.95 6.25 8.45
CA GLU A 3 -22.19 5.03 8.10
C GLU A 3 -22.32 4.62 6.62
N ILE A 4 -23.51 4.74 6.04
CA ILE A 4 -23.82 4.34 4.65
C ILE A 4 -22.93 5.07 3.61
N ARG A 5 -22.49 6.29 3.89
CA ARG A 5 -21.63 7.07 2.98
C ARG A 5 -20.17 6.61 3.02
N ARG A 6 -19.75 5.97 4.11
CA ARG A 6 -18.37 5.51 4.32
C ARG A 6 -18.09 4.24 3.51
N ASP A 7 -19.06 3.33 3.45
CA ASP A 7 -18.94 2.07 2.70
C ASP A 7 -18.88 2.30 1.18
N HIS A 8 -19.72 3.22 0.67
CA HIS A 8 -19.71 3.58 -0.75
C HIS A 8 -18.37 4.21 -1.17
N SER A 9 -17.76 5.01 -0.29
CA SER A 9 -16.45 5.58 -0.55
C SER A 9 -15.37 4.51 -0.62
N LEU A 10 -15.38 3.51 0.27
CA LEU A 10 -14.39 2.43 0.29
C LEU A 10 -14.49 1.55 -0.97
N TRP A 11 -15.71 1.20 -1.38
CA TRP A 11 -15.96 0.46 -2.61
C TRP A 11 -15.44 1.22 -3.84
N LEU A 12 -15.69 2.53 -3.91
CA LEU A 12 -15.24 3.35 -5.02
C LEU A 12 -13.71 3.41 -5.06
N THR A 13 -13.03 3.58 -3.92
CA THR A 13 -11.56 3.54 -3.87
C THR A 13 -11.01 2.18 -4.31
N LEU A 14 -11.67 1.09 -3.92
CA LEU A 14 -11.25 -0.27 -4.26
C LEU A 14 -11.41 -0.53 -5.77
N VAL A 15 -12.52 -0.10 -6.36
CA VAL A 15 -12.75 -0.17 -7.81
C VAL A 15 -11.71 0.65 -8.57
N VAL A 16 -11.43 1.88 -8.13
CA VAL A 16 -10.39 2.72 -8.74
C VAL A 16 -9.02 2.04 -8.65
N CYS A 17 -8.63 1.50 -7.49
CA CYS A 17 -7.38 0.77 -7.35
C CYS A 17 -7.30 -0.42 -8.31
N ILE A 18 -8.37 -1.23 -8.42
CA ILE A 18 -8.41 -2.36 -9.37
C ILE A 18 -8.23 -1.86 -10.80
N VAL A 19 -8.96 -0.82 -11.21
CA VAL A 19 -8.89 -0.27 -12.57
C VAL A 19 -7.47 0.23 -12.87
N VAL A 20 -6.81 0.89 -11.92
CA VAL A 20 -5.42 1.37 -12.12
C VAL A 20 -4.43 0.20 -12.17
N VAL A 21 -4.58 -0.83 -11.33
CA VAL A 21 -3.74 -2.04 -11.39
C VAL A 21 -3.92 -2.76 -12.72
N VAL A 22 -5.16 -2.98 -13.14
CA VAL A 22 -5.47 -3.70 -14.38
C VAL A 22 -5.01 -2.88 -15.60
N GLY A 23 -5.32 -1.59 -15.63
CA GLY A 23 -4.88 -0.69 -16.71
C GLY A 23 -3.37 -0.56 -16.79
N GLY A 24 -2.70 -0.41 -15.64
CA GLY A 24 -1.23 -0.38 -15.56
C GLY A 24 -0.61 -1.71 -15.99
N GLY A 25 -1.19 -2.84 -15.61
CA GLY A 25 -0.72 -4.17 -16.00
C GLY A 25 -0.87 -4.44 -17.50
N ILE A 26 -2.02 -4.09 -18.08
CA ILE A 26 -2.25 -4.19 -19.53
C ILE A 26 -1.29 -3.25 -20.28
N GLY A 27 -1.04 -2.04 -19.77
CA GLY A 27 -0.07 -1.11 -20.35
C GLY A 27 1.37 -1.63 -20.30
N LEU A 28 1.76 -2.27 -19.20
CA LEU A 28 3.10 -2.86 -19.01
C LEU A 28 3.29 -4.15 -19.81
N LEU A 29 2.22 -4.86 -20.14
CA LEU A 29 2.28 -6.09 -20.93
C LEU A 29 2.86 -5.90 -22.33
N PHE A 30 2.58 -4.76 -22.97
CA PHE A 30 3.07 -4.45 -24.31
C PHE A 30 4.61 -4.36 -24.39
N PRO A 31 5.30 -3.58 -23.54
CA PRO A 31 6.76 -3.58 -23.51
C PRO A 31 7.37 -4.88 -22.98
N LEU A 32 6.71 -5.56 -22.02
CA LEU A 32 7.19 -6.84 -21.46
C LEU A 32 7.16 -8.00 -22.44
N ALA A 33 6.39 -7.90 -23.53
CA ALA A 33 6.37 -8.92 -24.58
C ALA A 33 7.75 -9.05 -25.29
N GLN A 34 8.54 -7.98 -25.33
CA GLN A 34 9.82 -7.95 -26.05
C GLN A 34 11.05 -8.17 -25.16
N VAL A 35 10.86 -8.33 -23.85
CA VAL A 35 11.95 -8.49 -22.88
C VAL A 35 12.51 -9.91 -22.92
N LYS A 36 13.84 -10.06 -22.81
CA LYS A 36 14.51 -11.37 -22.75
C LYS A 36 14.26 -12.05 -21.40
N ASN A 37 14.20 -13.38 -21.38
CA ASN A 37 13.93 -14.15 -20.16
C ASN A 37 14.93 -13.87 -19.01
N VAL A 38 16.20 -13.60 -19.33
CA VAL A 38 17.23 -13.26 -18.35
C VAL A 38 16.93 -11.92 -17.65
N GLU A 39 16.50 -10.91 -18.41
CA GLU A 39 16.12 -9.59 -17.89
C GLU A 39 14.80 -9.67 -17.10
N LEU A 40 13.88 -10.53 -17.53
CA LEU A 40 12.64 -10.82 -16.82
C LEU A 40 12.89 -11.45 -15.44
N ALA A 41 13.78 -12.45 -15.36
CA ALA A 41 14.16 -13.09 -14.11
C ALA A 41 14.83 -12.12 -13.14
N ALA A 42 15.71 -11.25 -13.66
CA ALA A 42 16.30 -10.17 -12.88
C ALA A 42 15.23 -9.18 -12.37
N GLY A 43 14.28 -8.80 -13.22
CA GLY A 43 13.15 -7.94 -12.84
C GLY A 43 12.28 -8.54 -11.73
N LEU A 44 11.87 -9.79 -11.88
CA LEU A 44 11.08 -10.52 -10.87
C LEU A 44 11.82 -10.62 -9.53
N THR A 45 13.12 -10.91 -9.56
CA THR A 45 13.96 -10.99 -8.35
C THR A 45 14.07 -9.63 -7.65
N ASN A 46 14.26 -8.55 -8.41
CA ASN A 46 14.31 -7.19 -7.87
C ASN A 46 12.98 -6.79 -7.22
N VAL A 47 11.86 -7.06 -7.91
CA VAL A 47 10.52 -6.78 -7.37
C VAL A 47 10.26 -7.59 -6.11
N ALA A 48 10.62 -8.87 -6.08
CA ALA A 48 10.51 -9.71 -4.89
C ALA A 48 11.36 -9.18 -3.73
N THR A 49 12.57 -8.71 -4.01
CA THR A 49 13.49 -8.16 -3.00
C THR A 49 12.96 -6.85 -2.41
N ILE A 50 12.55 -5.90 -3.27
CA ILE A 50 11.98 -4.62 -2.82
C ILE A 50 10.72 -4.87 -2.01
N GLY A 51 9.83 -5.73 -2.50
CA GLY A 51 8.61 -6.08 -1.79
C GLY A 51 8.88 -6.76 -0.45
N GLY A 52 9.90 -7.61 -0.35
CA GLY A 52 10.38 -8.20 0.90
C GLY A 52 10.89 -7.15 1.90
N ILE A 53 11.70 -6.19 1.45
CA ILE A 53 12.23 -5.09 2.29
C ILE A 53 11.09 -4.21 2.80
N VAL A 54 10.20 -3.76 1.91
CA VAL A 54 9.05 -2.91 2.27
C VAL A 54 8.14 -3.61 3.27
N SER A 55 7.93 -4.91 3.08
CA SER A 55 7.16 -5.74 4.00
C SER A 55 7.85 -5.80 5.37
N GLY A 56 9.15 -6.12 5.43
CA GLY A 56 9.90 -6.13 6.68
C GLY A 56 9.81 -4.80 7.43
N LEU A 57 9.99 -3.68 6.72
CA LEU A 57 9.88 -2.33 7.29
C LEU A 57 8.48 -2.02 7.82
N SER A 58 7.41 -2.40 7.09
CA SER A 58 6.03 -2.24 7.57
C SER A 58 5.75 -3.06 8.83
N LEU A 59 6.27 -4.29 8.89
CA LEU A 59 6.11 -5.18 10.05
C LEU A 59 6.86 -4.63 11.28
N SER A 60 8.08 -4.14 11.10
CA SER A 60 8.82 -3.47 12.18
C SER A 60 8.15 -2.18 12.64
N GLY A 61 7.67 -1.34 11.73
CA GLY A 61 6.95 -0.11 12.06
C GLY A 61 5.65 -0.38 12.82
N THR A 62 4.86 -1.37 12.40
CA THR A 62 3.65 -1.78 13.10
C THR A 62 3.94 -2.38 14.47
N ALA A 63 5.00 -3.19 14.62
CA ALA A 63 5.42 -3.73 15.91
C ALA A 63 5.84 -2.63 16.90
N VAL A 64 6.62 -1.63 16.45
CA VAL A 64 7.02 -0.48 17.26
C VAL A 64 5.80 0.35 17.70
N LEU A 65 4.86 0.60 16.78
CA LEU A 65 3.60 1.28 17.08
C LEU A 65 2.71 0.48 18.04
N SER A 66 2.75 -0.85 17.98
CA SER A 66 2.01 -1.72 18.91
C SER A 66 2.62 -1.70 20.32
N LEU A 67 3.96 -1.68 20.43
CA LEU A 67 4.67 -1.62 21.71
C LEU A 67 4.56 -0.23 22.37
N SER A 68 4.35 0.82 21.59
CA SER A 68 4.27 2.21 22.09
C SER A 68 2.92 2.59 22.70
N GLY A 69 1.94 1.68 22.76
CA GLY A 69 0.69 1.65 23.56
C GLY A 69 -0.21 2.89 23.64
N ARG A 70 0.34 4.06 24.00
CA ARG A 70 -0.36 5.34 24.17
C ARG A 70 -0.61 6.09 22.85
N TYR A 71 0.22 5.89 21.82
CA TYR A 71 0.04 6.51 20.50
C TYR A 71 -1.04 5.79 19.66
N THR A 72 -1.15 4.48 19.84
CA THR A 72 -2.02 3.58 19.09
C THR A 72 -3.50 3.86 19.36
N LEU A 73 -3.87 4.13 20.61
CA LEU A 73 -5.27 4.38 21.02
C LEU A 73 -5.89 5.62 20.36
N ARG A 74 -5.19 6.76 20.31
CA ARG A 74 -5.72 8.00 19.70
C ARG A 74 -5.84 7.93 18.18
N ILE A 75 -4.96 7.18 17.51
CA ILE A 75 -4.98 7.04 16.05
C ILE A 75 -5.98 5.95 15.61
N LEU A 76 -6.12 4.85 16.38
CA LEU A 76 -7.08 3.79 16.10
C LEU A 76 -8.54 4.20 16.35
N GLU A 77 -8.83 5.02 17.36
CA GLU A 77 -10.24 5.35 17.70
C GLU A 77 -10.99 6.08 16.57
N ARG A 78 -10.28 6.79 15.68
CA ARG A 78 -10.92 7.59 14.61
C ARG A 78 -10.68 7.07 13.19
N TYR A 79 -9.52 6.47 12.93
CA TYR A 79 -9.13 5.94 11.62
C TYR A 79 -8.99 4.41 11.59
N GLY A 80 -9.34 3.72 12.69
CA GLY A 80 -9.02 2.30 12.93
C GLY A 80 -9.39 1.36 11.78
N SER A 81 -10.55 1.52 11.14
CA SER A 81 -10.94 0.64 10.03
C SER A 81 -10.08 0.86 8.76
N ALA A 82 -9.89 2.11 8.33
CA ALA A 82 -9.14 2.41 7.10
C ALA A 82 -7.63 2.17 7.25
N ILE A 83 -7.06 2.54 8.39
CA ILE A 83 -5.64 2.30 8.68
C ILE A 83 -5.38 0.80 8.85
N ARG A 84 -6.25 0.04 9.53
CA ARG A 84 -6.10 -1.42 9.61
C ARG A 84 -6.25 -2.08 8.25
N PHE A 85 -7.20 -1.64 7.42
CA PHE A 85 -7.37 -2.20 6.08
C PHE A 85 -6.14 -1.98 5.19
N VAL A 86 -5.55 -0.78 5.22
CA VAL A 86 -4.36 -0.50 4.40
C VAL A 86 -3.10 -1.14 5.00
N LEU A 87 -2.90 -1.07 6.32
CA LEU A 87 -1.72 -1.65 6.96
C LEU A 87 -1.75 -3.18 7.00
N PHE A 88 -2.88 -3.84 7.21
CA PHE A 88 -2.95 -5.31 7.24
C PHE A 88 -3.30 -5.89 5.85
N GLY A 89 -4.26 -5.29 5.16
CA GLY A 89 -4.66 -5.74 3.82
C GLY A 89 -3.61 -5.42 2.76
N GLY A 90 -3.15 -4.17 2.69
CA GLY A 90 -2.10 -3.76 1.75
C GLY A 90 -0.78 -4.49 1.98
N PHE A 91 -0.42 -4.73 3.24
CA PHE A 91 0.75 -5.53 3.60
C PHE A 91 0.64 -7.00 3.17
N ALA A 92 -0.49 -7.67 3.48
CA ALA A 92 -0.68 -9.05 3.06
C ALA A 92 -0.63 -9.20 1.52
N VAL A 93 -1.20 -8.24 0.81
CA VAL A 93 -1.15 -8.17 -0.65
C VAL A 93 0.29 -7.97 -1.16
N LEU A 94 1.07 -7.08 -0.53
CA LEU A 94 2.48 -6.86 -0.87
C LEU A 94 3.33 -8.12 -0.64
N VAL A 95 3.17 -8.78 0.51
CA VAL A 95 3.90 -10.01 0.84
C VAL A 95 3.57 -11.13 -0.15
N THR A 96 2.28 -11.36 -0.41
CA THR A 96 1.84 -12.39 -1.36
C THR A 96 2.31 -12.11 -2.78
N ALA A 97 2.24 -10.84 -3.24
CA ALA A 97 2.77 -10.42 -4.53
C ALA A 97 4.29 -10.64 -4.63
N SER A 98 5.04 -10.33 -3.57
CA SER A 98 6.49 -10.50 -3.52
C SER A 98 6.91 -11.96 -3.56
N LEU A 99 6.20 -12.81 -2.79
CA LEU A 99 6.40 -14.27 -2.81
C LEU A 99 6.05 -14.85 -4.18
N LEU A 100 4.95 -14.40 -4.78
CA LEU A 100 4.56 -14.82 -6.12
C LEU A 100 5.65 -14.46 -7.14
N CYS A 101 6.21 -13.26 -7.09
CA CYS A 101 7.36 -12.88 -7.93
C CYS A 101 8.57 -13.78 -7.69
N ALA A 102 8.93 -14.07 -6.44
CA ALA A 102 10.07 -14.93 -6.11
C ALA A 102 9.91 -16.35 -6.66
N VAL A 103 8.72 -16.94 -6.48
CA VAL A 103 8.38 -18.27 -7.00
C VAL A 103 8.36 -18.27 -8.53
N SER A 104 7.88 -17.19 -9.15
CA SER A 104 7.79 -17.07 -10.61
C SER A 104 9.15 -17.07 -11.32
N VAL A 105 10.23 -16.71 -10.62
CA VAL A 105 11.60 -16.78 -11.17
C VAL A 105 11.97 -18.21 -11.57
N MET A 106 11.47 -19.23 -10.86
CA MET A 106 11.80 -20.63 -11.15
C MET A 106 11.24 -21.13 -12.51
N TRP A 107 10.27 -20.42 -13.07
CA TRP A 107 9.67 -20.72 -14.38
C TRP A 107 9.80 -19.54 -15.35
N ALA A 108 10.89 -18.78 -15.28
CA ALA A 108 11.11 -17.58 -16.09
C ALA A 108 11.08 -17.80 -17.61
N ASP A 109 11.19 -19.06 -18.06
CA ASP A 109 11.09 -19.43 -19.48
C ASP A 109 9.66 -19.49 -20.01
N GLU A 110 8.67 -19.60 -19.11
CA GLU A 110 7.26 -19.58 -19.46
C GLU A 110 6.74 -18.15 -19.70
N GLN A 111 5.58 -18.01 -20.35
CA GLN A 111 4.99 -16.69 -20.58
C GLN A 111 4.29 -16.11 -19.34
N TRP A 112 3.87 -16.96 -18.40
CA TRP A 112 3.08 -16.53 -17.24
C TRP A 112 3.78 -15.57 -16.26
N PRO A 113 5.11 -15.65 -16.00
CA PRO A 113 5.82 -14.71 -15.13
C PRO A 113 5.82 -13.28 -15.68
N ARG A 114 5.64 -13.09 -17.00
CA ARG A 114 5.50 -11.77 -17.62
C ARG A 114 4.22 -11.10 -17.18
N TYR A 115 3.11 -11.85 -17.11
CA TYR A 115 1.86 -11.34 -16.55
C TYR A 115 2.03 -11.01 -15.06
N VAL A 116 2.68 -11.90 -14.31
CA VAL A 116 2.91 -11.66 -12.87
C VAL A 116 3.68 -10.36 -12.65
N LEU A 117 4.78 -10.14 -13.37
CA LEU A 117 5.57 -8.93 -13.25
C LEU A 117 4.76 -7.68 -13.67
N ALA A 118 4.02 -7.77 -14.78
CA ALA A 118 3.21 -6.67 -15.28
C ALA A 118 2.14 -6.19 -14.28
N PHE A 119 1.50 -7.11 -13.55
CA PHE A 119 0.46 -6.76 -12.57
C PHE A 119 1.01 -6.44 -11.17
N THR A 120 2.13 -7.05 -10.77
CA THR A 120 2.72 -6.81 -9.44
C THR A 120 3.38 -5.44 -9.32
N VAL A 121 4.03 -4.94 -10.38
CA VAL A 121 4.64 -3.59 -10.37
C VAL A 121 3.62 -2.47 -10.05
N PRO A 122 2.49 -2.31 -10.78
CA PRO A 122 1.53 -1.27 -10.48
C PRO A 122 0.83 -1.49 -9.13
N LEU A 123 0.63 -2.75 -8.72
CA LEU A 123 0.11 -3.08 -7.40
C LEU A 123 1.03 -2.59 -6.28
N MET A 124 2.35 -2.81 -6.40
CA MET A 124 3.34 -2.31 -5.44
C MET A 124 3.38 -0.78 -5.42
N LEU A 125 3.31 -0.14 -6.58
CA LEU A 125 3.29 1.33 -6.66
C LEU A 125 2.07 1.93 -5.97
N ILE A 126 0.87 1.41 -6.21
CA ILE A 126 -0.36 1.92 -5.60
C ILE A 126 -0.36 1.72 -4.09
N THR A 127 0.06 0.54 -3.62
CA THR A 127 0.14 0.25 -2.18
C THR A 127 1.17 1.14 -1.48
N LEU A 128 2.33 1.38 -2.10
CA LEU A 128 3.32 2.36 -1.60
C LEU A 128 2.78 3.79 -1.60
N LEU A 129 2.13 4.22 -2.68
CA LEU A 129 1.54 5.55 -2.80
C LEU A 129 0.44 5.76 -1.74
N ALA A 130 -0.45 4.79 -1.56
CA ALA A 130 -1.51 4.83 -0.56
C ALA A 130 -0.91 4.92 0.85
N THR A 131 0.13 4.15 1.13
CA THR A 131 0.83 4.19 2.42
C THR A 131 1.50 5.56 2.64
N ALA A 132 2.19 6.10 1.64
CA ALA A 132 2.82 7.42 1.70
C ALA A 132 1.80 8.55 1.92
N LEU A 133 0.65 8.50 1.22
CA LEU A 133 -0.44 9.46 1.40
C LEU A 133 -1.04 9.37 2.80
N LEU A 134 -1.23 8.17 3.35
CA LEU A 134 -1.69 7.99 4.73
C LEU A 134 -0.71 8.60 5.73
N ILE A 135 0.59 8.31 5.58
CA ILE A 135 1.64 8.86 6.44
C ILE A 135 1.66 10.39 6.34
N ASN A 136 1.62 10.95 5.13
CA ASN A 136 1.58 12.40 4.92
C ASN A 136 0.33 13.03 5.55
N SER A 137 -0.83 12.38 5.41
CA SER A 137 -2.07 12.86 6.04
C SER A 137 -2.02 12.82 7.57
N ALA A 138 -1.33 11.84 8.15
CA ALA A 138 -1.10 11.76 9.58
C ALA A 138 -0.19 12.89 10.07
N PHE A 139 0.92 13.14 9.38
CA PHE A 139 1.85 14.23 9.72
C PHE A 139 1.26 15.63 9.54
N ALA A 140 0.52 15.87 8.44
CA ALA A 140 -0.16 17.14 8.22
C ALA A 140 -1.13 17.46 9.38
N ARG A 141 -1.83 16.43 9.87
CA ARG A 141 -2.78 16.58 10.97
C ARG A 141 -2.11 16.75 12.33
N GLU A 142 -0.94 16.18 12.54
CA GLU A 142 -0.12 16.42 13.73
C GLU A 142 0.44 17.85 13.75
N ARG A 143 0.84 18.39 12.60
CA ARG A 143 1.19 19.82 12.45
C ARG A 143 0.01 20.74 12.78
N ASP A 144 -1.19 20.42 12.31
CA ASP A 144 -2.41 21.19 12.63
C ASP A 144 -2.85 21.03 14.09
N GLY A 145 -2.63 19.87 14.71
CA GLY A 145 -2.88 19.63 16.13
C GLY A 145 -1.91 20.35 17.05
N ASN A 146 -0.72 20.70 16.55
CA ASN A 146 0.31 21.44 17.28
C ASN A 146 0.25 22.96 17.04
N ASN A 147 -0.83 23.46 16.41
CA ASN A 147 -1.09 24.89 16.27
C ASN A 147 -1.68 25.44 17.59
N PRO A 148 -0.96 26.27 18.36
CA PRO A 148 -1.42 26.77 19.66
C PRO A 148 -2.68 27.67 19.60
N LYS A 149 -3.16 28.00 18.39
CA LYS A 149 -4.41 28.74 18.19
C LYS A 149 -5.69 27.91 18.34
N ALA A 150 -5.61 26.58 18.33
CA ALA A 150 -6.78 25.71 18.54
C ALA A 150 -7.15 25.52 20.03
N LEU A 151 -6.35 26.05 20.95
CA LEU A 151 -6.53 25.97 22.40
C LEU A 151 -7.00 27.28 23.05
N ALA A 152 -7.31 28.32 22.26
CA ALA A 152 -7.96 29.50 22.82
C ALA A 152 -9.42 29.14 23.16
N PRO A 153 -9.86 29.19 24.43
CA PRO A 153 -11.28 29.08 24.74
C PRO A 153 -12.01 30.22 24.02
N SER A 154 -13.03 29.87 23.24
CA SER A 154 -13.95 30.84 22.64
C SER A 154 -14.49 31.75 23.76
N PRO A 155 -14.34 33.08 23.69
CA PRO A 155 -14.79 34.00 24.74
C PRO A 155 -16.32 34.24 24.70
N TYR A 156 -17.08 33.33 24.10
CA TYR A 156 -18.55 33.41 24.09
C TYR A 156 -19.16 32.10 24.60
N LYS A 157 -19.41 32.07 25.91
CA LYS A 157 -20.69 31.68 26.51
C LYS A 157 -20.76 32.18 27.94
#